data_AF-A0A349DK52-F1
#
_entry.id   AF-A0A349DK52-F1
#
_cell.length_a   1.000
_cell.length_b   1.000
_cell.length_c   1.000
_cell.angle_alpha   90.00
_cell.angle_beta   90.00
_cell.angle_gamma   90.00
#
_symmetry.space_group_name_H-M   'P 1'
#
loop_
_entity.id
_entity.type
_entity.pdbx_description
1 polymer ?
#
loop_
_entity_poly.entity_id
_entity_poly.type
_entity_poly.pdbx_seq_one_letter_code
_entity_poly.pdbx_strand_id
1 'polypeptide(L)'
;MEDKKNKLRISERIFYMVAIVGLLLWMLFQYFDRKNLKSDNHIIVKKSEVLDKYTQSLNKIIQEKETVLHQVSKSDKSTREQLQEQILLLQEKKEEIRRLKASRKLDFKKIVRITAELNQLQQKDEALQSKFTSYQDSVSKTQSQASSGAVTQQEFQKLKDEYRLVKQQLEEALTKNSELSGRLFATHFKVRPGEILRGKFSQSTRARRTTRLKAEYKLTRALQPGEKLIAEVFINGSKFPIQEVYRNELKSNNRVTMNLAPLGAKRFKKGNNTLNISVVRYGNKKQVGSFVFYLR
;
A
#
# COMPACT_ATOMS: atom_id res chain seq x y z
N MET A 1 21.68 39.33 44.91
CA MET A 1 20.73 39.58 43.79
C MET A 1 21.18 38.93 42.46
N GLU A 2 22.32 38.23 42.40
CA GLU A 2 22.85 37.70 41.13
C GLU A 2 22.22 36.38 40.67
N ASP A 3 21.76 35.51 41.58
CA ASP A 3 21.20 34.20 41.21
C ASP A 3 19.88 34.27 40.41
N LYS A 4 19.09 35.33 40.59
CA LYS A 4 17.84 35.51 39.82
C LYS A 4 18.12 35.87 38.35
N LYS A 5 19.21 36.59 38.05
CA LYS A 5 19.60 36.96 36.68
C LYS A 5 20.10 35.76 35.87
N ASN A 6 20.82 34.84 36.51
CA ASN A 6 21.34 33.64 35.85
C ASN A 6 20.23 32.60 35.60
N LYS A 7 19.25 32.46 36.50
CA LYS A 7 18.09 31.57 36.30
C LYS A 7 17.25 31.96 35.08
N LEU A 8 17.01 33.25 34.85
CA LEU A 8 16.25 33.77 33.71
C LEU A 8 16.95 33.51 32.35
N ARG A 9 18.28 33.65 32.28
CA ARG A 9 19.05 33.36 31.06
C ARG A 9 19.12 31.88 30.71
N ILE A 10 19.07 30.99 31.72
CA ILE A 10 19.05 29.54 31.50
C ILE A 10 17.67 29.11 30.97
N SER A 11 16.57 29.68 31.48
CA SER A 11 15.22 29.37 30.97
C SER A 11 15.00 29.82 29.52
N GLU A 12 15.54 30.98 29.11
CA GLU A 12 15.46 31.42 27.71
C GLU A 12 16.22 30.49 26.77
N ARG A 13 17.43 30.07 27.14
CA ARG A 13 18.25 29.15 26.32
C ARG A 13 17.59 27.77 26.16
N ILE A 14 16.93 27.27 27.20
CA ILE A 14 16.17 26.00 27.14
C ILE A 14 14.96 26.17 26.22
N PHE A 15 14.26 27.32 26.28
CA PHE A 15 13.13 27.59 25.40
C PHE A 15 13.55 27.64 23.91
N TYR A 16 14.64 28.32 23.58
CA TYR A 16 15.17 28.34 22.22
C TYR A 16 15.61 26.95 21.73
N MET A 17 16.22 26.14 22.59
CA MET A 17 16.57 24.75 22.24
C MET A 17 15.34 23.89 21.95
N VAL A 18 14.27 24.02 22.75
CA VAL A 18 13.01 23.29 22.52
C VAL A 18 12.35 23.75 21.21
N ALA A 19 12.33 25.05 20.94
CA ALA A 19 11.77 25.60 19.72
C ALA A 19 12.53 25.13 18.45
N ILE A 20 13.86 25.14 18.48
CA ILE A 20 14.71 24.70 17.36
C ILE A 20 14.57 23.20 17.11
N VAL A 21 14.57 22.39 18.18
CA VAL A 21 14.37 20.93 18.08
C VAL A 21 12.97 20.61 17.55
N GLY A 22 11.94 21.36 17.99
CA GLY A 22 10.58 21.24 17.45
C GLY A 22 10.49 21.57 15.96
N LEU A 23 11.14 22.64 15.52
CA LEU A 23 11.20 23.04 14.11
C LEU A 23 11.94 22.02 13.24
N LEU A 24 13.04 21.46 13.74
CA LEU A 24 13.79 20.41 13.04
C LEU A 24 13.00 19.11 12.93
N LEU A 25 12.31 18.70 13.98
CA LEU A 25 11.42 17.53 13.95
C LEU A 25 10.25 17.73 12.98
N TRP A 26 9.68 18.94 12.94
CA TRP A 26 8.60 19.28 12.02
C TRP A 26 9.05 19.29 10.55
N MET A 27 10.23 19.85 10.26
CA MET A 27 10.82 19.80 8.91
C MET A 27 11.16 18.37 8.48
N LEU A 28 11.71 17.55 9.39
CA LEU A 28 12.00 16.14 9.10
C LEU A 28 10.72 15.36 8.81
N PHE A 29 9.64 15.62 9.55
CA PHE A 29 8.33 15.00 9.35
C PHE A 29 7.75 15.35 7.97
N GLN A 30 7.73 16.65 7.61
CA GLN A 30 7.30 17.15 6.30
C GLN A 30 8.11 16.55 5.15
N TYR A 31 9.42 16.42 5.30
CA TYR A 31 10.29 15.85 4.28
C TYR A 31 10.08 14.34 4.10
N PHE A 32 9.89 13.60 5.19
CA PHE A 32 9.62 12.16 5.14
C PHE A 32 8.29 11.83 4.46
N ASP A 33 7.23 12.58 4.78
CA ASP A 33 5.91 12.37 4.18
C ASP A 33 5.91 12.62 2.66
N ARG A 34 6.53 13.72 2.21
CA ARG A 34 6.65 14.03 0.78
C ARG A 34 7.43 12.97 -0.01
N LYS A 35 8.44 12.35 0.61
CA LYS A 35 9.28 11.31 -0.03
C LYS A 35 8.57 9.95 -0.11
N ASN A 36 7.83 9.58 0.94
CA ASN A 36 7.04 8.35 0.96
C ASN A 36 5.91 8.38 -0.09
N LEU A 37 5.21 9.51 -0.23
CA LEU A 37 4.16 9.69 -1.24
C LEU A 37 4.65 9.49 -2.69
N LYS A 38 5.85 9.99 -3.02
CA LYS A 38 6.44 9.81 -4.36
C LYS A 38 6.90 8.37 -4.61
N SER A 39 7.48 7.73 -3.60
CA SER A 39 7.88 6.32 -3.61
C SER A 39 6.70 5.41 -3.89
N ASP A 40 5.59 5.62 -3.17
CA ASP A 40 4.41 4.78 -3.25
C ASP A 40 3.73 4.90 -4.62
N ASN A 41 3.66 6.10 -5.19
CA ASN A 41 3.17 6.32 -6.56
C ASN A 41 3.99 5.53 -7.60
N HIS A 42 5.31 5.46 -7.47
CA HIS A 42 6.16 4.72 -8.42
C HIS A 42 6.03 3.19 -8.27
N ILE A 43 5.88 2.69 -7.03
CA ILE A 43 5.60 1.27 -6.76
C ILE A 43 4.23 0.86 -7.30
N ILE A 44 3.26 1.77 -7.26
CA ILE A 44 1.89 1.57 -7.76
C ILE A 44 1.86 1.44 -9.29
N VAL A 45 2.55 2.32 -10.03
CA VAL A 45 2.64 2.27 -11.50
C VAL A 45 3.23 0.93 -11.97
N LYS A 46 4.32 0.46 -11.33
CA LYS A 46 4.97 -0.83 -11.65
C LYS A 46 4.07 -2.05 -11.48
N LYS A 47 3.12 -2.02 -10.54
CA LYS A 47 2.17 -3.13 -10.33
C LYS A 47 1.09 -3.21 -11.41
N SER A 48 0.70 -2.08 -11.99
CA SER A 48 -0.26 -2.06 -13.12
C SER A 48 0.35 -2.68 -14.38
N GLU A 49 1.64 -2.42 -14.62
CA GLU A 49 2.40 -2.93 -15.76
C GLU A 49 2.55 -4.47 -15.76
N VAL A 50 2.66 -5.07 -14.56
CA VAL A 50 2.74 -6.54 -14.41
C VAL A 50 1.44 -7.23 -14.82
N LEU A 51 0.28 -6.64 -14.48
CA LEU A 51 -1.03 -7.15 -14.88
C LEU A 51 -1.25 -7.04 -16.39
N ASP A 52 -0.71 -6.00 -17.02
CA ASP A 52 -0.75 -5.83 -18.47
C ASP A 52 0.08 -6.88 -19.20
N LYS A 53 1.30 -7.15 -18.72
CA LYS A 53 2.13 -8.25 -19.23
C LYS A 53 1.45 -9.62 -19.07
N TYR A 54 0.76 -9.85 -17.96
CA TYR A 54 0.01 -11.09 -17.74
C TYR A 54 -1.20 -11.23 -18.68
N THR A 55 -1.92 -10.13 -18.93
CA THR A 55 -3.05 -10.09 -19.86
C THR A 55 -2.61 -10.32 -21.31
N GLN A 56 -1.48 -9.72 -21.71
CA GLN A 56 -0.85 -9.98 -23.01
C GLN A 56 -0.43 -11.44 -23.17
N SER A 57 0.17 -12.03 -22.14
CA SER A 57 0.53 -13.45 -22.14
C SER A 57 -0.70 -14.36 -22.29
N LEU A 58 -1.81 -14.04 -21.61
CA LEU A 58 -3.06 -14.80 -21.73
C LEU A 58 -3.66 -14.72 -23.14
N ASN A 59 -3.65 -13.53 -23.76
CA ASN A 59 -4.12 -13.37 -25.15
C ASN A 59 -3.32 -14.22 -26.13
N LYS A 60 -1.99 -14.26 -25.96
CA LYS A 60 -1.12 -15.08 -26.80
C LYS A 60 -1.41 -16.58 -26.66
N ILE A 61 -1.63 -17.05 -25.43
CA ILE A 61 -1.96 -18.46 -25.17
C ILE A 61 -3.35 -18.81 -25.75
N ILE A 62 -4.33 -17.91 -25.65
CA ILE A 62 -5.66 -18.11 -26.24
C ILE A 62 -5.54 -18.22 -27.77
N GLN A 63 -4.80 -17.31 -28.41
CA GLN A 63 -4.57 -17.36 -29.86
C GLN A 63 -3.87 -18.64 -30.32
N GLU A 64 -2.83 -19.08 -29.60
CA GLU A 64 -2.14 -20.35 -29.87
C GLU A 64 -3.06 -21.57 -29.71
N LYS A 65 -4.01 -21.53 -28.78
CA LYS A 65 -4.98 -22.62 -28.56
C LYS A 65 -6.10 -22.61 -29.60
N GLU A 66 -6.53 -21.44 -30.04
CA GLU A 66 -7.49 -21.27 -31.13
C GLU A 66 -6.91 -21.74 -32.47
N THR A 67 -5.65 -21.41 -32.79
CA THR A 67 -4.99 -21.90 -34.01
C THR A 67 -4.85 -23.42 -34.02
N VAL A 68 -4.46 -24.02 -32.89
CA VAL A 68 -4.41 -25.49 -32.74
C VAL A 68 -5.80 -26.11 -32.87
N LEU A 69 -6.84 -25.51 -32.28
CA LEU A 69 -8.23 -25.97 -32.42
C LEU A 69 -8.68 -25.99 -33.90
N HIS A 70 -8.25 -25.02 -34.71
CA HIS A 70 -8.56 -24.97 -36.13
C HIS A 70 -7.79 -26.00 -36.98
N GLN A 71 -6.64 -26.47 -36.49
CA GLN A 71 -5.81 -27.49 -37.16
C GLN A 71 -6.19 -28.93 -36.80
N VAL A 72 -6.88 -29.14 -35.67
CA VAL A 72 -7.36 -30.46 -35.25
C VAL A 72 -8.49 -30.94 -36.17
N SER A 73 -8.36 -32.17 -36.68
CA SER A 73 -9.36 -32.81 -37.55
C SER A 73 -10.75 -32.85 -36.89
N LYS A 74 -11.81 -32.64 -37.69
CA LYS A 74 -13.20 -32.70 -37.23
C LYS A 74 -13.60 -34.05 -36.62
N SER A 75 -12.86 -35.12 -36.96
CA SER A 75 -13.11 -36.48 -36.45
C SER A 75 -12.64 -36.70 -35.01
N ASP A 76 -11.75 -35.84 -34.48
CA ASP A 76 -11.13 -36.05 -33.17
C ASP A 76 -11.83 -35.23 -32.08
N LYS A 77 -13.05 -35.67 -31.75
CA LYS A 77 -14.03 -34.93 -30.94
C LYS A 77 -13.53 -34.63 -29.52
N SER A 78 -12.84 -35.57 -28.87
CA SER A 78 -12.38 -35.41 -27.48
C SER A 78 -11.30 -34.35 -27.32
N THR A 79 -10.33 -34.31 -28.24
CA THR A 79 -9.23 -33.33 -28.27
C THR A 79 -9.78 -31.91 -28.49
N ARG A 80 -10.83 -31.81 -29.32
CA ARG A 80 -11.49 -30.55 -29.65
C ARG A 80 -12.33 -30.01 -28.49
N GLU A 81 -13.07 -30.86 -27.78
CA GLU A 81 -13.82 -30.52 -26.58
C GLU A 81 -12.88 -30.03 -25.45
N GLN A 82 -11.76 -30.72 -25.23
CA GLN A 82 -10.75 -30.31 -24.24
C GLN A 82 -10.10 -28.96 -24.56
N LEU A 83 -9.83 -28.67 -25.84
CA LEU A 83 -9.29 -27.39 -26.26
C LEU A 83 -10.31 -26.26 -26.08
N GLN A 84 -11.59 -26.51 -26.37
CA GLN A 84 -12.67 -25.54 -26.14
C GLN A 84 -12.84 -25.22 -24.66
N GLU A 85 -12.81 -26.22 -23.78
CA GLU A 85 -12.90 -26.03 -22.33
C GLU A 85 -11.72 -25.22 -21.80
N GLN A 86 -10.50 -25.50 -22.30
CA GLN A 86 -9.31 -24.71 -21.94
C GLN A 86 -9.41 -23.25 -22.41
N ILE A 87 -9.92 -23.00 -23.62
CA ILE A 87 -10.13 -21.64 -24.14
C ILE A 87 -11.15 -20.89 -23.26
N LEU A 88 -12.26 -21.54 -22.91
CA LEU A 88 -13.32 -20.94 -22.09
C LEU A 88 -12.81 -20.56 -20.69
N LEU A 89 -12.05 -21.44 -20.05
CA LEU A 89 -11.44 -21.19 -18.74
C LEU A 89 -10.40 -20.04 -18.78
N LEU A 90 -9.64 -19.93 -19.88
CA LEU A 90 -8.72 -18.80 -20.10
C LEU A 90 -9.47 -17.48 -20.34
N GLN A 91 -10.61 -17.51 -21.02
CA GLN A 91 -11.49 -16.35 -21.21
C GLN A 91 -12.13 -15.88 -19.89
N GLU A 92 -12.61 -16.80 -19.05
CA GLU A 92 -13.13 -16.47 -17.72
C GLU A 92 -12.07 -15.77 -16.84
N LYS A 93 -10.85 -16.30 -16.83
CA LYS A 93 -9.73 -15.68 -16.09
C LYS A 93 -9.36 -14.29 -16.63
N LYS A 94 -9.49 -14.08 -17.94
CA LYS A 94 -9.27 -12.77 -18.56
C LYS A 94 -10.32 -11.76 -18.10
N GLU A 95 -11.59 -12.16 -18.02
CA GLU A 95 -12.66 -11.29 -17.51
C GLU A 95 -12.54 -11.02 -16.01
N GLU A 96 -12.11 -11.99 -15.22
CA GLU A 96 -11.78 -11.79 -13.80
C GLU A 96 -10.64 -10.77 -13.62
N ILE A 97 -9.55 -10.89 -14.38
CA ILE A 97 -8.46 -9.92 -14.39
C ILE A 97 -8.95 -8.54 -14.83
N ARG A 98 -9.86 -8.47 -15.81
CA ARG A 98 -10.46 -7.20 -16.27
C ARG A 98 -11.28 -6.54 -15.17
N ARG A 99 -12.11 -7.30 -14.43
CA ARG A 99 -12.88 -6.82 -13.28
C ARG A 99 -11.97 -6.34 -12.15
N LEU A 100 -10.91 -7.10 -11.84
CA LEU A 100 -9.91 -6.72 -10.84
C LEU A 100 -9.11 -5.48 -11.25
N LYS A 101 -8.82 -5.33 -12.54
CA LYS A 101 -8.18 -4.13 -13.10
C LYS A 101 -9.12 -2.93 -13.04
N ALA A 102 -10.40 -3.11 -13.34
CA ALA A 102 -11.40 -2.06 -13.28
C ALA A 102 -11.62 -1.56 -11.83
N SER A 103 -11.80 -2.48 -10.87
CA SER A 103 -11.96 -2.12 -9.46
C SER A 103 -10.72 -1.42 -8.90
N ARG A 104 -9.53 -1.97 -9.16
CA ARG A 104 -8.27 -1.34 -8.73
C ARG A 104 -8.01 -0.01 -9.43
N LYS A 105 -8.29 0.13 -10.74
CA LYS A 105 -8.13 1.41 -11.46
C LYS A 105 -9.06 2.49 -10.90
N LEU A 106 -10.28 2.12 -10.48
CA LEU A 106 -11.21 3.00 -9.80
C LEU A 106 -10.64 3.48 -8.46
N ASP A 107 -10.08 2.56 -7.66
CA ASP A 107 -9.43 2.89 -6.38
C ASP A 107 -8.14 3.71 -6.58
N PHE A 108 -7.33 3.40 -7.60
CA PHE A 108 -6.12 4.15 -7.93
C PHE A 108 -6.43 5.57 -8.38
N LYS A 109 -7.42 5.73 -9.27
CA LYS A 109 -7.84 7.06 -9.73
C LYS A 109 -8.39 7.88 -8.57
N LYS A 110 -9.07 7.24 -7.61
CA LYS A 110 -9.54 7.90 -6.38
C LYS A 110 -8.37 8.32 -5.49
N ILE A 111 -7.40 7.46 -5.22
CA ILE A 111 -6.22 7.79 -4.37
C ILE A 111 -5.37 8.89 -5.01
N VAL A 112 -5.13 8.85 -6.31
CA VAL A 112 -4.36 9.92 -6.99
C VAL A 112 -5.13 11.25 -6.97
N ARG A 113 -6.46 11.21 -7.14
CA ARG A 113 -7.33 12.40 -7.10
C ARG A 113 -7.35 13.01 -5.70
N ILE A 114 -7.81 12.24 -4.71
CA ILE A 114 -7.18 12.08 -3.40
C ILE A 114 -6.04 13.04 -3.04
N THR A 115 -4.84 12.56 -3.33
CA THR A 115 -3.56 13.20 -3.06
C THR A 115 -3.39 14.53 -3.81
N ALA A 116 -3.90 14.64 -5.04
CA ALA A 116 -3.81 15.89 -5.81
C ALA A 116 -4.69 17.00 -5.20
N GLU A 117 -5.91 16.67 -4.80
CA GLU A 117 -6.83 17.57 -4.08
C GLU A 117 -6.23 17.99 -2.72
N LEU A 118 -5.59 17.06 -2.01
CA LEU A 118 -4.90 17.33 -0.75
C LEU A 118 -3.73 18.30 -0.91
N ASN A 119 -2.91 18.14 -1.95
CA ASN A 119 -1.83 19.08 -2.27
C ASN A 119 -2.35 20.47 -2.63
N GLN A 120 -3.44 20.55 -3.40
CA GLN A 120 -4.07 21.83 -3.73
C GLN A 120 -4.66 22.52 -2.51
N LEU A 121 -5.29 21.76 -1.60
CA LEU A 121 -5.81 22.30 -0.34
C LEU A 121 -4.68 22.78 0.58
N GLN A 122 -3.58 22.05 0.70
CA GLN A 122 -2.40 22.50 1.45
C GLN A 122 -1.81 23.79 0.89
N GLN A 123 -1.66 23.91 -0.43
CA GLN A 123 -1.16 25.14 -1.06
C GLN A 123 -2.11 26.32 -0.82
N LYS A 124 -3.43 26.09 -0.85
CA LYS A 124 -4.43 27.11 -0.52
C LYS A 124 -4.38 27.51 0.95
N ASP A 125 -4.20 26.55 1.86
CA ASP A 125 -4.05 26.80 3.29
C ASP A 125 -2.80 27.63 3.59
N GLU A 126 -1.65 27.28 3.01
CA GLU A 126 -0.39 28.05 3.10
C GLU A 126 -0.55 29.47 2.52
N ALA A 127 -1.26 29.63 1.40
CA ALA A 127 -1.51 30.92 0.78
C ALA A 127 -2.49 31.79 1.60
N LEU A 128 -3.53 31.20 2.19
CA LEU A 128 -4.47 31.92 3.06
C LEU A 128 -3.81 32.29 4.40
N GLN A 129 -2.98 31.40 4.94
CA GLN A 129 -2.25 31.66 6.17
C GLN A 129 -1.20 32.78 5.99
N SER A 130 -0.49 32.80 4.86
CA SER A 130 0.44 33.89 4.54
C SER A 130 -0.28 35.23 4.34
N LYS A 131 -1.46 35.23 3.68
CA LYS A 131 -2.34 36.41 3.60
C LYS A 131 -2.80 36.86 4.99
N PHE A 132 -3.24 35.94 5.83
CA PHE A 132 -3.70 36.25 7.19
C PHE A 132 -2.59 36.89 8.03
N THR A 133 -1.37 36.36 7.99
CA THR A 133 -0.20 36.99 8.66
C THR A 133 0.11 38.36 8.09
N SER A 134 0.07 38.54 6.76
CA SER A 134 0.31 39.85 6.14
C SER A 134 -0.76 40.89 6.52
N TYR A 135 -2.00 40.45 6.74
CA TYR A 135 -3.09 41.29 7.18
C TYR A 135 -3.00 41.64 8.67
N GLN A 136 -2.55 40.72 9.50
CA GLN A 136 -2.32 40.98 10.92
C GLN A 136 -1.16 41.98 11.11
N ASP A 137 -0.10 41.85 10.30
CA ASP A 137 1.03 42.77 10.25
C ASP A 137 0.65 44.15 9.69
N SER A 138 -0.28 44.23 8.73
CA SER A 138 -0.78 45.51 8.24
C SER A 138 -1.70 46.19 9.25
N VAL A 139 -2.64 45.47 9.89
CA VAL A 139 -3.53 46.04 10.93
C VAL A 139 -2.72 46.59 12.11
N SER A 140 -1.69 45.88 12.55
CA SER A 140 -0.79 46.33 13.63
C SER A 140 0.09 47.54 13.24
N LYS A 141 0.46 47.69 11.96
CA LYS A 141 1.21 48.86 11.46
C LYS A 141 0.32 50.07 11.17
N THR A 142 -0.95 49.87 10.80
CA THR A 142 -1.89 50.96 10.48
C THR A 142 -2.43 51.65 11.72
N GLN A 143 -2.21 51.08 12.92
CA GLN A 143 -2.59 51.71 14.19
C GLN A 143 -1.75 52.97 14.51
N SER A 144 -0.70 53.25 13.73
CA SER A 144 0.21 54.39 13.94
C SER A 144 0.10 55.51 12.89
N GLN A 145 -0.58 55.33 11.75
CA GLN A 145 -0.73 56.36 10.71
C GLN A 145 -2.07 56.24 9.98
N ALA A 146 -2.84 57.32 9.96
CA ALA A 146 -4.17 57.38 9.38
C ALA A 146 -4.16 57.31 7.84
N SER A 147 -5.11 56.51 7.33
CA SER A 147 -5.69 56.48 5.97
C SER A 147 -4.84 56.02 4.77
N SER A 148 -5.19 54.85 4.21
CA SER A 148 -5.40 54.57 2.77
C SER A 148 -5.67 53.08 2.48
N GLY A 149 -5.21 52.15 3.32
CA GLY A 149 -5.29 50.70 3.07
C GLY A 149 -6.16 49.89 4.04
N ALA A 150 -7.26 50.46 4.57
CA ALA A 150 -8.08 49.76 5.56
C ALA A 150 -8.89 48.63 4.91
N VAL A 151 -8.44 47.39 5.09
CA VAL A 151 -9.20 46.19 4.76
C VAL A 151 -10.52 46.25 5.52
N THR A 152 -11.64 46.15 4.81
CA THR A 152 -12.95 46.26 5.44
C THR A 152 -13.16 45.06 6.37
N GLN A 153 -13.80 45.27 7.53
CA GLN A 153 -14.14 44.17 8.46
C GLN A 153 -14.88 43.01 7.78
N GLN A 154 -15.65 43.30 6.73
CA GLN A 154 -16.31 42.30 5.90
C GLN A 154 -15.33 41.42 5.09
N GLU A 155 -14.24 41.97 4.56
CA GLU A 155 -13.21 41.21 3.84
C GLU A 155 -12.43 40.30 4.78
N PHE A 156 -12.10 40.79 5.97
CA PHE A 156 -11.46 39.99 7.01
C PHE A 156 -12.34 38.83 7.47
N GLN A 157 -13.64 39.09 7.66
CA GLN A 157 -14.60 38.07 8.06
C GLN A 157 -14.79 37.01 6.97
N LYS A 158 -14.91 37.43 5.69
CA LYS A 158 -14.96 36.51 4.54
C LYS A 158 -13.71 35.63 4.44
N LEU A 159 -12.52 36.21 4.61
CA LEU A 159 -11.26 35.47 4.57
C LEU A 159 -11.16 34.44 5.71
N LYS A 160 -11.65 34.81 6.90
CA LYS A 160 -11.71 33.93 8.08
C LYS A 160 -12.66 32.74 7.86
N ASP A 161 -13.81 33.00 7.24
CA ASP A 161 -14.78 31.96 6.91
C ASP A 161 -14.26 31.03 5.79
N GLU A 162 -13.62 31.58 4.75
CA GLU A 162 -12.94 30.79 3.70
C GLU A 162 -11.82 29.91 4.28
N TYR A 163 -10.99 30.45 5.17
CA TYR A 163 -9.94 29.70 5.86
C TYR A 163 -10.52 28.54 6.68
N ARG A 164 -11.59 28.79 7.44
CA ARG A 164 -12.27 27.76 8.23
C ARG A 164 -12.82 26.63 7.36
N LEU A 165 -13.39 26.97 6.20
CA LEU A 165 -13.98 26.02 5.26
C LEU A 165 -12.90 25.16 4.58
N VAL A 166 -11.80 25.77 4.13
CA VAL A 166 -10.65 25.06 3.56
C VAL A 166 -10.00 24.14 4.58
N LYS A 167 -9.88 24.58 5.85
CA LYS A 167 -9.34 23.76 6.93
C LYS A 167 -10.21 22.54 7.23
N GLN A 168 -11.53 22.69 7.26
CA GLN A 168 -12.45 21.54 7.41
C GLN A 168 -12.33 20.57 6.24
N GLN A 169 -12.25 21.06 5.00
CA GLN A 169 -12.07 20.21 3.82
C GLN A 169 -10.73 19.47 3.84
N LEU A 170 -9.67 20.12 4.34
CA LEU A 170 -8.35 19.52 4.51
C LEU A 170 -8.37 18.42 5.58
N GLU A 171 -9.02 18.65 6.73
CA GLU A 171 -9.18 17.64 7.80
C GLU A 171 -9.99 16.43 7.31
N GLU A 172 -11.05 16.64 6.52
CA GLU A 172 -11.85 15.57 5.93
C GLU A 172 -11.06 14.76 4.86
N ALA A 173 -10.22 15.44 4.07
CA ALA A 173 -9.34 14.78 3.10
C ALA A 173 -8.22 13.99 3.80
N LEU A 174 -7.64 14.53 4.87
CA LEU A 174 -6.63 13.87 5.69
C LEU A 174 -7.18 12.63 6.39
N THR A 175 -8.40 12.70 6.94
CA THR A 175 -9.07 11.54 7.55
C THR A 175 -9.34 10.44 6.53
N LYS A 176 -9.89 10.78 5.34
CA LYS A 176 -10.07 9.80 4.25
C LYS A 176 -8.76 9.19 3.76
N ASN A 177 -7.68 9.98 3.67
CA ASN A 177 -6.36 9.49 3.30
C ASN A 177 -5.75 8.58 4.39
N SER A 178 -5.94 8.93 5.67
CA SER A 178 -5.55 8.14 6.84
C SER A 178 -6.30 6.80 6.91
N GLU A 179 -7.61 6.78 6.63
CA GLU A 179 -8.39 5.55 6.57
C GLU A 179 -7.92 4.58 5.47
N LEU A 180 -7.45 5.12 4.35
CA LEU A 180 -6.91 4.32 3.24
C LEU A 180 -5.47 3.88 3.50
N SER A 181 -4.65 4.75 4.09
CA SER A 181 -3.23 4.51 4.41
C SER A 181 -3.03 3.65 5.67
N GLY A 182 -3.96 3.73 6.63
CA GLY A 182 -4.00 2.94 7.85
C GLY A 182 -4.46 1.49 7.64
N ARG A 183 -4.92 1.14 6.43
CA ARG A 183 -5.21 -0.24 6.05
C ARG A 183 -3.91 -1.04 5.94
N LEU A 184 -3.90 -2.18 6.62
CA LEU A 184 -2.79 -3.12 6.57
C LEU A 184 -2.79 -3.82 5.21
N PHE A 185 -1.71 -3.68 4.45
CA PHE A 185 -1.48 -4.43 3.22
C PHE A 185 -0.12 -5.13 3.29
N ALA A 186 -0.04 -6.30 2.65
CA ALA A 186 1.21 -6.98 2.41
C ALA A 186 1.70 -6.68 0.98
N THR A 187 2.98 -6.35 0.86
CA THR A 187 3.64 -5.90 -0.37
C THR A 187 4.97 -6.63 -0.54
N HIS A 188 5.61 -6.51 -1.71
CA HIS A 188 6.94 -7.09 -1.96
C HIS A 188 7.00 -8.60 -1.69
N PHE A 189 5.97 -9.31 -2.12
CA PHE A 189 5.89 -10.75 -1.97
C PHE A 189 7.01 -11.46 -2.73
N LYS A 190 7.68 -12.37 -2.02
CA LYS A 190 8.62 -13.32 -2.59
C LYS A 190 8.39 -14.67 -1.95
N VAL A 191 7.93 -15.63 -2.73
CA VAL A 191 7.75 -17.01 -2.28
C VAL A 191 8.83 -17.86 -2.91
N ARG A 192 9.71 -18.43 -2.09
CA ARG A 192 10.76 -19.36 -2.53
C ARG A 192 10.36 -20.79 -2.11
N PRO A 193 10.17 -21.70 -3.07
CA PRO A 193 10.01 -23.11 -2.76
C PRO A 193 11.35 -23.79 -2.47
N GLY A 194 11.33 -24.82 -1.64
CA GLY A 194 12.53 -25.54 -1.23
C GLY A 194 12.30 -26.60 -0.17
N GLU A 195 13.38 -26.96 0.51
CA GLU A 195 13.40 -27.93 1.61
C GLU A 195 14.39 -27.49 2.69
N ILE A 196 14.25 -27.99 3.91
CA ILE A 196 15.30 -27.80 4.94
C ILE A 196 16.28 -28.97 4.83
N LEU A 197 17.53 -28.67 4.48
CA LEU A 197 18.64 -29.61 4.49
C LEU A 197 19.64 -29.17 5.55
N ARG A 198 19.98 -30.04 6.49
CA ARG A 198 20.99 -29.76 7.55
C ARG A 198 20.72 -28.42 8.27
N GLY A 199 19.45 -28.14 8.58
CA GLY A 199 19.03 -26.89 9.24
C GLY A 199 19.00 -25.64 8.36
N LYS A 200 19.40 -25.72 7.08
CA LYS A 200 19.41 -24.58 6.13
C LYS A 200 18.36 -24.75 5.04
N PHE A 201 17.75 -23.64 4.62
CA PHE A 201 16.78 -23.65 3.53
C PHE A 201 17.47 -23.78 2.17
N SER A 202 17.24 -24.90 1.49
CA SER A 202 17.71 -25.19 0.14
C SER A 202 16.60 -24.90 -0.87
N GLN A 203 16.87 -24.03 -1.85
CA GLN A 203 15.88 -23.59 -2.83
C GLN A 203 15.64 -24.66 -3.90
N SER A 204 14.39 -24.93 -4.23
CA SER A 204 14.00 -25.78 -5.34
C SER A 204 12.63 -25.43 -5.87
N THR A 205 12.54 -25.19 -7.18
CA THR A 205 11.27 -24.94 -7.88
C THR A 205 10.51 -26.21 -8.25
N ARG A 206 11.10 -27.40 -8.04
CA ARG A 206 10.48 -28.68 -8.37
C ARG A 206 9.56 -29.13 -7.24
N ALA A 207 8.27 -29.32 -7.51
CA ALA A 207 7.28 -29.74 -6.51
C ALA A 207 7.71 -31.00 -5.74
N ARG A 208 8.29 -31.98 -6.46
CA ARG A 208 8.83 -33.21 -5.87
C ARG A 208 10.01 -33.02 -4.90
N ARG A 209 10.57 -31.82 -4.78
CA ARG A 209 11.63 -31.47 -3.81
C ARG A 209 11.20 -30.33 -2.88
N THR A 210 9.94 -29.89 -2.98
CA THR A 210 9.42 -28.77 -2.18
C THR A 210 8.70 -29.30 -0.94
N THR A 211 9.39 -29.33 0.19
CA THR A 211 8.81 -29.64 1.52
C THR A 211 8.53 -28.38 2.34
N ARG A 212 9.02 -27.22 1.87
CA ARG A 212 8.88 -25.91 2.49
C ARG A 212 8.64 -24.81 1.46
N LEU A 213 7.83 -23.82 1.84
CA LEU A 213 7.75 -22.54 1.17
C LEU A 213 8.25 -21.46 2.12
N LYS A 214 9.24 -20.69 1.69
CA LYS A 214 9.69 -19.49 2.39
C LYS A 214 9.00 -18.28 1.78
N ALA A 215 8.03 -17.72 2.50
CA ALA A 215 7.31 -16.51 2.11
C ALA A 215 7.95 -15.28 2.80
N GLU A 216 8.42 -14.33 2.00
CA GLU A 216 8.99 -13.06 2.44
C GLU A 216 8.08 -11.94 1.91
N TYR A 217 7.65 -11.01 2.76
CA TYR A 217 6.84 -9.86 2.36
C TYR A 217 7.01 -8.68 3.34
N LYS A 218 6.57 -7.48 2.94
CA LYS A 218 6.61 -6.26 3.74
C LYS A 218 5.20 -5.72 3.98
N LEU A 219 4.86 -5.45 5.22
CA LEU A 219 3.60 -4.80 5.61
C LEU A 219 3.70 -3.28 5.44
N THR A 220 2.58 -2.64 5.12
CA THR A 220 2.49 -1.17 5.05
C THR A 220 2.63 -0.51 6.43
N ARG A 221 2.15 -1.18 7.48
CA ARG A 221 2.33 -0.78 8.88
C ARG A 221 2.65 -1.99 9.77
N ALA A 222 3.13 -1.75 10.98
CA ALA A 222 3.27 -2.78 11.99
C ALA A 222 1.91 -3.38 12.38
N LEU A 223 1.92 -4.62 12.86
CA LEU A 223 0.74 -5.27 13.42
C LEU A 223 0.33 -4.56 14.71
N GLN A 224 -0.95 -4.27 14.85
CA GLN A 224 -1.50 -3.77 16.10
C GLN A 224 -1.63 -4.89 17.14
N PRO A 225 -1.68 -4.57 18.44
CA PRO A 225 -2.00 -5.55 19.48
C PRO A 225 -3.30 -6.31 19.13
N GLY A 226 -3.24 -7.64 19.19
CA GLY A 226 -4.36 -8.52 18.85
C GLY A 226 -4.54 -8.85 17.36
N GLU A 227 -3.76 -8.25 16.45
CA GLU A 227 -3.71 -8.66 15.04
C GLU A 227 -2.77 -9.85 14.84
N LYS A 228 -3.25 -10.91 14.20
CA LYS A 228 -2.44 -12.09 13.84
C LYS A 228 -2.47 -12.31 12.33
N LEU A 229 -1.31 -12.48 11.72
CA LEU A 229 -1.22 -12.92 10.32
C LEU A 229 -1.46 -14.41 10.22
N ILE A 230 -2.17 -14.81 9.16
CA ILE A 230 -2.41 -16.20 8.77
C ILE A 230 -2.06 -16.35 7.29
N ALA A 231 -1.26 -17.35 6.97
CA ALA A 231 -1.01 -17.76 5.60
C ALA A 231 -1.96 -18.88 5.16
N GLU A 232 -2.45 -18.80 3.92
CA GLU A 232 -3.20 -19.87 3.27
C GLU A 232 -2.66 -20.12 1.88
N VAL A 233 -2.49 -21.40 1.52
CA VAL A 233 -2.03 -21.80 0.20
C VAL A 233 -3.20 -22.45 -0.54
N PHE A 234 -3.39 -22.07 -1.80
CA PHE A 234 -4.37 -22.64 -2.70
C PHE A 234 -3.63 -23.28 -3.88
N ILE A 235 -4.03 -24.49 -4.25
CA ILE A 235 -3.47 -25.22 -5.38
C ILE A 235 -4.61 -25.46 -6.36
N ASN A 236 -4.48 -24.91 -7.57
CA ASN A 236 -5.54 -24.97 -8.59
C ASN A 236 -6.91 -24.52 -8.03
N GLY A 237 -6.94 -23.46 -7.22
CA GLY A 237 -8.16 -22.91 -6.63
C GLY A 237 -8.65 -23.61 -5.36
N SER A 238 -8.15 -24.79 -5.02
CA SER A 238 -8.53 -25.51 -3.79
C SER A 238 -7.58 -25.20 -2.64
N LYS A 239 -8.13 -24.99 -1.43
CA LYS A 239 -7.33 -24.75 -0.23
C LYS A 239 -6.45 -25.98 0.05
N PHE A 240 -5.15 -25.75 0.19
CA PHE A 240 -4.18 -26.77 0.54
C PHE A 240 -3.75 -26.61 1.99
N PRO A 241 -3.87 -27.67 2.80
CA PRO A 241 -3.59 -27.59 4.22
C PRO A 241 -2.09 -27.38 4.45
N ILE A 242 -1.76 -26.36 5.24
CA ILE A 242 -0.39 -26.00 5.58
C ILE A 242 -0.26 -25.78 7.08
N GLN A 243 0.95 -25.96 7.60
CA GLN A 243 1.35 -25.58 8.94
C GLN A 243 2.43 -24.49 8.86
N GLU A 244 2.31 -23.48 9.70
CA GLU A 244 3.35 -22.47 9.90
C GLU A 244 4.41 -23.06 10.84
N VAL A 245 5.61 -23.33 10.33
CA VAL A 245 6.67 -24.00 11.10
C VAL A 245 7.54 -23.00 11.84
N TYR A 246 7.72 -21.80 11.27
CA TYR A 246 8.56 -20.77 11.86
C TYR A 246 8.16 -19.39 11.36
N ARG A 247 7.87 -18.49 12.29
CA ARG A 247 7.53 -17.09 12.03
C ARG A 247 8.59 -16.22 12.70
N ASN A 248 9.56 -15.76 11.92
CA ASN A 248 10.46 -14.71 12.39
C ASN A 248 9.83 -13.36 12.06
N GLU A 249 9.21 -12.76 13.08
CA GLU A 249 8.81 -11.38 13.09
C GLU A 249 10.05 -10.51 13.37
N LEU A 250 10.76 -10.08 12.34
CA LEU A 250 11.85 -9.11 12.53
C LEU A 250 11.23 -7.76 12.93
N LYS A 251 11.42 -7.40 14.22
CA LYS A 251 10.72 -6.32 14.93
C LYS A 251 11.00 -4.88 14.45
N SER A 252 11.82 -4.64 13.42
CA SER A 252 12.23 -3.26 13.07
C SER A 252 11.92 -2.76 11.65
N ASN A 253 11.29 -3.55 10.76
CA ASN A 253 11.18 -3.13 9.35
C ASN A 253 9.90 -3.51 8.60
N ASN A 254 8.82 -3.88 9.32
CA ASN A 254 7.57 -4.40 8.74
C ASN A 254 7.79 -5.62 7.80
N ARG A 255 8.98 -6.23 7.82
CA ARG A 255 9.34 -7.37 6.99
C ARG A 255 8.99 -8.65 7.72
N VAL A 256 8.21 -9.49 7.07
CA VAL A 256 7.75 -10.77 7.60
C VAL A 256 8.38 -11.89 6.78
N THR A 257 8.93 -12.87 7.47
CA THR A 257 9.38 -14.13 6.88
C THR A 257 8.66 -15.30 7.52
N MET A 258 7.96 -16.08 6.72
CA MET A 258 7.20 -17.26 7.14
C MET A 258 7.69 -18.50 6.41
N ASN A 259 7.91 -19.58 7.16
CA ASN A 259 8.16 -20.90 6.60
C ASN A 259 6.89 -21.76 6.71
N LEU A 260 6.37 -22.15 5.56
CA LEU A 260 5.16 -22.96 5.44
C LEU A 260 5.54 -24.38 5.06
N ALA A 261 4.91 -25.36 5.70
CA ALA A 261 5.03 -26.78 5.37
C ALA A 261 3.66 -27.36 5.04
N PRO A 262 3.55 -28.40 4.21
CA PRO A 262 2.29 -29.10 4.03
C PRO A 262 1.86 -29.76 5.33
N LEU A 263 0.55 -29.75 5.61
CA LEU A 263 -0.05 -30.51 6.71
C LEU A 263 -0.68 -31.77 6.11
N GLY A 264 -0.26 -32.95 6.58
CA GLY A 264 -0.77 -34.24 6.10
C GLY A 264 -0.24 -34.71 4.73
N ALA A 265 0.56 -33.90 4.03
CA ALA A 265 1.22 -34.27 2.78
C ALA A 265 2.75 -34.24 2.93
N LYS A 266 3.47 -35.09 2.17
CA LYS A 266 4.94 -35.08 2.18
C LYS A 266 5.51 -33.82 1.51
N ARG A 267 4.85 -33.29 0.49
CA ARG A 267 5.37 -32.24 -0.42
C ARG A 267 4.25 -31.37 -0.99
N PHE A 268 4.61 -30.18 -1.46
CA PHE A 268 3.70 -29.32 -2.24
C PHE A 268 3.46 -29.92 -3.64
N LYS A 269 2.30 -29.63 -4.23
CA LYS A 269 1.93 -30.14 -5.56
C LYS A 269 2.45 -29.23 -6.68
N LYS A 270 2.67 -29.82 -7.85
CA LYS A 270 3.01 -29.10 -9.08
C LYS A 270 1.85 -28.19 -9.51
N GLY A 271 2.17 -27.08 -10.16
CA GLY A 271 1.17 -26.22 -10.81
C GLY A 271 1.19 -24.78 -10.34
N ASN A 272 0.12 -24.07 -10.65
CA ASN A 272 -0.10 -22.70 -10.18
C ASN A 272 -0.65 -22.74 -8.76
N ASN A 273 0.10 -22.15 -7.85
CA ASN A 273 -0.22 -22.06 -6.45
C ASN A 273 -0.45 -20.58 -6.09
N THR A 274 -1.38 -20.32 -5.19
CA THR A 274 -1.66 -18.98 -4.68
C THR A 274 -1.43 -18.95 -3.18
N LEU A 275 -0.60 -18.02 -2.71
CA LEU A 275 -0.44 -17.70 -1.30
C LEU A 275 -1.31 -16.49 -0.96
N ASN A 276 -2.26 -16.66 -0.07
CA ASN A 276 -3.05 -15.58 0.52
C ASN A 276 -2.54 -15.29 1.94
N ILE A 277 -2.32 -14.01 2.24
CA ILE A 277 -2.03 -13.55 3.59
C ILE A 277 -3.25 -12.80 4.10
N SER A 278 -3.74 -13.22 5.25
CA SER A 278 -4.84 -12.56 5.95
C SER A 278 -4.40 -12.07 7.31
N VAL A 279 -4.99 -10.97 7.75
CA VAL A 279 -4.94 -10.54 9.15
C VAL A 279 -6.22 -10.99 9.83
N VAL A 280 -6.10 -11.54 11.03
CA VAL A 280 -7.22 -11.88 11.90
C VAL A 280 -7.16 -11.00 13.13
N ARG A 281 -8.30 -10.38 13.45
CA ARG A 281 -8.50 -9.59 14.66
C ARG A 281 -9.90 -9.89 15.20
N TYR A 282 -10.00 -10.37 16.43
CA TYR A 282 -11.27 -10.73 17.07
C TYR A 282 -12.17 -11.66 16.22
N GLY A 283 -11.58 -12.68 15.59
CA GLY A 283 -12.31 -13.61 14.71
C GLY A 283 -12.58 -13.10 13.29
N ASN A 284 -12.50 -11.79 13.06
CA ASN A 284 -12.66 -11.22 11.72
C ASN A 284 -11.38 -11.40 10.90
N LYS A 285 -11.50 -12.16 9.82
CA LYS A 285 -10.41 -12.44 8.89
C LYS A 285 -10.52 -11.53 7.67
N LYS A 286 -9.49 -10.72 7.43
CA LYS A 286 -9.39 -9.83 6.27
C LYS A 286 -8.14 -10.16 5.47
N GLN A 287 -8.31 -10.37 4.17
CA GLN A 287 -7.17 -10.59 3.28
C GLN A 287 -6.37 -9.30 3.10
N VAL A 288 -5.06 -9.37 3.32
CA VAL A 288 -4.13 -8.22 3.21
C VAL A 288 -3.13 -8.39 2.06
N GLY A 289 -3.04 -9.58 1.47
CA GLY A 289 -2.25 -9.81 0.27
C GLY A 289 -2.51 -11.16 -0.40
N SER A 290 -2.07 -11.26 -1.66
CA SER A 290 -2.11 -12.48 -2.46
C SER A 290 -0.91 -12.53 -3.38
N PHE A 291 -0.34 -13.71 -3.60
CA PHE A 291 0.77 -13.92 -4.51
C PHE A 291 0.68 -15.27 -5.21
N VAL A 292 0.78 -15.27 -6.54
CA VAL A 292 0.77 -16.49 -7.35
C VAL A 292 2.20 -16.93 -7.63
N PHE A 293 2.48 -18.21 -7.43
CA PHE A 293 3.78 -18.82 -7.68
C PHE A 293 3.62 -20.18 -8.36
N TYR A 294 4.60 -20.56 -9.18
CA TYR A 294 4.57 -21.80 -9.94
C TYR A 294 5.58 -22.83 -9.41
N LEU A 295 5.12 -24.07 -9.24
CA LEU A 295 5.96 -25.22 -8.92
C LEU A 295 6.04 -26.15 -10.14
N ARG A 296 7.28 -26.48 -10.54
CA ARG A 296 7.62 -27.33 -11.69
C ARG A 296 7.50 -28.81 -11.40
#